data_AF-A0A2D7PFZ4-F1
#
_entry.id   AF-A0A2D7PFZ4-F1
#
_cell.length_a   1.000
_cell.length_b   1.000
_cell.length_c   1.000
_cell.angle_alpha   90.00
_cell.angle_beta   90.00
_cell.angle_gamma   90.00
#
_symmetry.space_group_name_H-M   'P 1'
#
loop_
_entity.id
_entity.type
_entity.pdbx_description
1 polymer ?
#
loop_
_entity_poly.entity_id
_entity_poly.type
_entity_poly.pdbx_seq_one_letter_code
_entity_poly.pdbx_strand_id
1 'polypeptide(L)'
;MAKYQGRTVTLNKPYRTPGQTKKFAVFVKNRSTGNVNKVRFGDPTMSIKRSNPARQRSFLARMGGVLKQVRGQKNLSPAFWSIRAWRSGTKL
;
A
#
# COMPACT_ATOMS: atom_id res chain seq x y z
N MET A 1 2.73 19.06 2.22
CA MET A 1 3.23 18.10 3.26
C MET A 1 2.18 17.96 4.34
N ALA A 2 2.15 16.88 5.13
CA ALA A 2 1.15 16.67 6.18
C ALA A 2 1.80 16.38 7.54
N LYS A 3 1.08 16.53 8.65
CA LYS A 3 1.59 16.21 9.99
C LYS A 3 1.06 14.85 10.45
N TYR A 4 1.95 14.00 10.98
CA TYR A 4 1.61 12.74 11.64
C TYR A 4 2.46 12.63 12.91
N GLN A 5 1.81 12.56 14.08
CA GLN A 5 2.48 12.47 15.39
C GLN A 5 3.61 13.51 15.57
N GLY A 6 3.32 14.78 15.26
CA GLY A 6 4.29 15.88 15.36
C GLY A 6 5.35 15.94 14.25
N ARG A 7 5.39 14.97 13.33
CA ARG A 7 6.37 14.92 12.24
C ARG A 7 5.77 15.32 10.90
N THR A 8 6.52 16.05 10.10
CA THR A 8 6.17 16.34 8.71
C THR A 8 6.38 15.08 7.86
N VAL A 9 5.35 14.66 7.15
CA VAL A 9 5.35 13.46 6.30
C VAL A 9 4.90 13.77 4.87
N THR A 10 5.40 12.95 3.94
CA THR A 10 4.96 12.95 2.55
C THR A 10 3.82 11.96 2.37
N LEU A 11 2.69 12.42 1.84
CA LEU A 11 1.52 11.59 1.58
C LEU A 11 1.67 10.79 0.29
N ASN A 12 1.01 9.63 0.22
CA ASN A 12 0.88 8.78 -0.96
C ASN A 12 2.21 8.32 -1.59
N LYS A 13 3.31 8.41 -0.83
CA LYS A 13 4.64 7.94 -1.22
C LYS A 13 5.02 6.75 -0.33
N PRO A 14 4.92 5.51 -0.84
CA PRO A 14 5.39 4.34 -0.11
C PRO A 14 6.88 4.42 0.21
N TYR A 15 7.26 3.81 1.31
CA TYR A 15 8.65 3.65 1.73
C TYR A 15 8.84 2.30 2.43
N ARG A 16 10.08 1.78 2.42
CA ARG A 16 10.46 0.54 3.10
C ARG A 16 10.42 0.70 4.62
N THR A 17 10.02 -0.36 5.32
CA THR A 17 10.07 -0.44 6.78
C THR A 17 10.84 -1.69 7.22
N PRO A 18 12.19 -1.66 7.22
CA PRO A 18 13.03 -2.78 7.67
C PRO A 18 12.76 -3.16 9.12
N GLY A 19 12.81 -4.45 9.45
CA GLY A 19 12.59 -4.96 10.82
C GLY A 19 11.17 -4.81 11.36
N GLN A 20 10.20 -4.47 10.51
CA GLN A 20 8.80 -4.28 10.91
C GLN A 20 7.92 -5.42 10.37
N THR A 21 6.71 -5.55 10.95
CA THR A 21 5.74 -6.61 10.61
C THR A 21 5.25 -6.59 9.16
N LYS A 22 5.44 -5.47 8.44
CA LYS A 22 5.10 -5.30 7.01
C LYS A 22 6.26 -4.65 6.29
N LYS A 23 6.38 -4.94 4.99
CA LYS A 23 7.53 -4.54 4.16
C LYS A 23 7.55 -3.05 3.84
N PHE A 24 6.38 -2.44 3.68
CA PHE A 24 6.23 -1.05 3.29
C PHE A 24 5.22 -0.34 4.18
N ALA A 25 5.36 0.98 4.25
CA ALA A 25 4.35 1.87 4.80
C ALA A 25 4.11 3.06 3.88
N VAL A 26 2.94 3.69 4.02
CA VAL A 26 2.56 4.90 3.31
C VAL A 26 1.62 5.73 4.17
N PHE A 27 1.83 7.05 4.16
CA PHE A 27 0.94 7.99 4.83
C PHE A 27 -0.18 8.41 3.88
N VAL A 28 -1.42 8.34 4.36
CA VAL A 28 -2.62 8.62 3.57
C VAL A 28 -3.53 9.53 4.37
N LYS A 29 -3.96 10.65 3.79
CA LYS A 29 -4.98 11.51 4.41
C LYS A 29 -6.35 10.84 4.24
N ASN A 30 -7.01 10.55 5.35
CA ASN A 30 -8.41 10.14 5.37
C ASN A 30 -9.28 11.37 5.09
N ARG A 31 -10.01 11.36 3.98
CA ARG A 31 -10.85 12.49 3.57
C ARG A 31 -12.07 12.69 4.48
N SER A 32 -12.55 11.64 5.11
CA SER A 32 -13.73 11.71 5.97
C SER A 32 -13.43 12.32 7.33
N THR A 33 -12.24 12.08 7.88
CA THR A 33 -11.86 12.57 9.22
C THR A 33 -10.83 13.70 9.19
N GLY A 34 -10.23 13.97 8.02
CA GLY A 34 -9.11 14.90 7.88
C GLY A 34 -7.76 14.36 8.38
N ASN A 35 -7.76 13.26 9.14
CA ASN A 35 -6.57 12.69 9.78
C ASN A 35 -5.61 12.03 8.80
N VAL A 36 -4.33 11.97 9.15
CA VAL A 36 -3.32 11.21 8.43
C VAL A 36 -3.17 9.82 9.03
N ASN A 37 -3.40 8.80 8.22
CA ASN A 37 -3.26 7.40 8.61
C ASN A 37 -1.97 6.81 8.03
N LYS A 38 -1.29 5.97 8.82
CA LYS A 38 -0.14 5.17 8.35
C LYS A 38 -0.64 3.78 7.95
N VAL A 39 -0.68 3.52 6.65
CA VAL A 39 -1.07 2.21 6.10
C VAL A 39 0.19 1.37 5.90
N ARG A 40 0.23 0.17 6.50
CA ARG A 40 1.31 -0.80 6.34
C ARG A 40 0.87 -1.91 5.38
N PHE A 41 1.74 -2.32 4.46
CA PHE A 41 1.40 -3.33 3.44
C PHE A 41 2.63 -4.12 2.96
N GLY A 42 2.36 -5.22 2.25
CA GLY A 42 3.38 -6.12 1.72
C GLY A 42 4.01 -7.02 2.79
N ASP A 43 4.47 -8.18 2.32
CA ASP A 43 5.09 -9.18 3.17
C ASP A 43 6.62 -8.95 3.27
N PRO A 44 7.20 -8.90 4.50
CA PRO A 44 8.64 -8.70 4.69
C PRO A 44 9.50 -9.75 3.98
N THR A 45 9.03 -11.00 3.94
CA THR A 45 9.77 -12.17 3.43
C THR A 45 9.58 -12.39 1.92
N MET A 46 8.48 -11.90 1.34
CA MET A 46 8.17 -12.15 -0.09
C MET A 46 8.63 -11.04 -1.02
N SER A 47 9.03 -11.40 -2.23
CA SER A 47 9.41 -10.46 -3.30
C SER A 47 8.39 -10.47 -4.44
N ILE A 48 8.12 -9.29 -5.03
CA ILE A 48 7.23 -9.16 -6.19
C ILE A 48 7.94 -9.74 -7.41
N LYS A 49 7.43 -10.84 -7.94
CA LYS A 49 7.97 -11.52 -9.13
C LYS A 49 7.34 -10.92 -10.40
N ARG A 50 7.67 -9.65 -10.70
CA ARG A 50 7.06 -8.86 -11.79
C ARG A 50 7.20 -9.51 -13.18
N SER A 51 8.29 -10.24 -13.41
CA SER A 51 8.55 -10.95 -14.66
C SER A 51 7.65 -12.17 -14.89
N ASN A 52 6.90 -12.63 -13.87
CA ASN A 52 6.01 -13.78 -14.00
C ASN A 52 4.54 -13.30 -14.11
N PRO A 53 3.96 -13.29 -15.33
CA PRO A 53 2.61 -12.78 -15.55
C PRO A 53 1.53 -13.66 -14.90
N ALA A 54 1.77 -14.97 -14.77
CA ALA A 54 0.83 -15.87 -14.08
C ALA A 54 0.71 -15.51 -12.60
N ARG A 55 1.85 -15.30 -11.91
CA ARG A 55 1.86 -14.84 -10.51
C ARG A 55 1.20 -13.48 -10.33
N GLN A 56 1.41 -12.57 -11.28
CA GLN A 56 0.73 -11.27 -11.29
C GLN A 56 -0.79 -11.43 -11.39
N ARG A 57 -1.29 -12.21 -12.35
CA ARG A 57 -2.73 -12.47 -12.52
C ARG A 57 -3.35 -13.07 -11.25
N SER A 58 -2.74 -14.10 -10.69
CA SER A 58 -3.23 -14.73 -9.45
C SER A 58 -3.19 -13.78 -8.25
N PHE A 59 -2.19 -12.90 -8.16
CA PHE A 59 -2.13 -11.89 -7.12
C PHE A 59 -3.24 -10.84 -7.28
N LEU A 60 -3.42 -10.31 -8.49
CA LEU A 60 -4.42 -9.29 -8.80
C LEU A 60 -5.85 -9.81 -8.61
N ALA A 61 -6.13 -11.07 -8.94
CA ALA A 61 -7.44 -11.68 -8.70
C ALA A 61 -7.80 -11.69 -7.21
N ARG A 62 -6.88 -12.19 -6.36
CA ARG A 62 -7.07 -12.25 -4.90
C ARG A 62 -7.19 -10.86 -4.26
N MET A 63 -6.20 -9.99 -4.50
CA MET A 63 -6.19 -8.65 -3.91
C MET A 63 -7.28 -7.75 -4.50
N GLY A 64 -7.68 -7.98 -5.75
CA GLY A 64 -8.79 -7.30 -6.39
C GLY A 64 -10.12 -7.62 -5.70
N GLY A 65 -10.36 -8.89 -5.34
CA GLY A 65 -11.50 -9.28 -4.51
C GLY A 65 -11.52 -8.56 -3.16
N VAL A 66 -10.39 -8.53 -2.44
CA VAL A 66 -10.26 -7.80 -1.17
C VAL A 66 -10.53 -6.30 -1.38
N LEU A 67 -9.98 -5.69 -2.43
CA LEU A 67 -10.18 -4.27 -2.70
C LEU A 67 -11.63 -3.93 -3.06
N LYS A 68 -12.37 -4.84 -3.70
CA LYS A 68 -13.80 -4.65 -3.99
C LYS A 68 -14.63 -4.52 -2.71
N GLN A 69 -14.30 -5.28 -1.67
CA GLN A 69 -14.99 -5.26 -0.38
C GLN A 69 -14.75 -3.97 0.43
N VAL A 70 -13.66 -3.24 0.16
CA VAL A 70 -13.36 -1.98 0.86
C VAL A 70 -14.41 -0.92 0.53
N ARG A 71 -15.20 -0.48 1.52
CA ARG A 71 -16.14 0.64 1.33
C ARG A 71 -15.40 1.98 1.49
N GLY A 72 -15.79 2.98 0.72
CA GLY A 72 -15.20 4.33 0.79
C GLY A 72 -13.80 4.43 0.16
N GLN A 73 -12.92 5.19 0.82
CA GLN A 73 -11.63 5.61 0.27
C GLN A 73 -10.64 4.42 0.13
N LYS A 74 -10.48 3.93 -1.10
CA LYS A 74 -9.69 2.73 -1.43
C LYS A 74 -8.22 2.79 -1.01
N ASN A 75 -7.56 3.94 -1.09
CA ASN A 75 -6.13 4.05 -0.74
C ASN A 75 -5.86 4.00 0.77
N LEU A 76 -6.89 3.94 1.63
CA LEU A 76 -6.71 3.57 3.03
C LEU A 76 -6.50 2.04 3.21
N SER A 77 -6.78 1.24 2.18
CA SER A 77 -6.60 -0.21 2.21
C SER A 77 -5.16 -0.63 1.85
N PRO A 78 -4.58 -1.60 2.58
CA PRO A 78 -3.33 -2.26 2.17
C PRO A 78 -3.41 -2.95 0.81
N ALA A 79 -4.59 -3.43 0.40
CA ALA A 79 -4.79 -4.13 -0.88
C ALA A 79 -4.58 -3.18 -2.06
N PHE A 80 -5.03 -1.93 -1.96
CA PHE A 80 -4.81 -0.89 -2.98
C PHE A 80 -3.31 -0.69 -3.23
N TRP A 81 -2.53 -0.51 -2.17
CA TRP A 81 -1.08 -0.30 -2.27
C TRP A 81 -0.35 -1.54 -2.76
N SER A 82 -0.81 -2.72 -2.35
CA SER A 82 -0.25 -3.98 -2.80
C SER A 82 -0.50 -4.23 -4.29
N ILE A 83 -1.69 -3.92 -4.81
CA ILE A 83 -1.98 -3.96 -6.27
C ILE A 83 -1.12 -2.94 -7.02
N ARG A 84 -1.02 -1.70 -6.52
CA ARG A 84 -0.21 -0.64 -7.12
C ARG A 84 1.26 -1.03 -7.19
N ALA A 85 1.76 -1.73 -6.16
CA ALA A 85 3.11 -2.26 -6.11
C ALA A 85 3.40 -3.26 -7.22
N TRP A 86 2.41 -3.93 -7.84
CA TRP A 86 2.63 -4.81 -8.99
C TRP A 86 2.65 -4.10 -10.36
N ARG A 87 2.22 -2.83 -10.45
CA ARG A 87 2.24 -2.07 -11.71
C ARG A 87 3.68 -1.79 -12.15
N SER A 88 3.95 -1.93 -13.45
CA SER A 88 5.26 -1.59 -14.03
C SER A 88 5.61 -0.14 -13.74
N GLY A 89 6.89 0.16 -13.51
CA GLY A 89 7.37 1.52 -13.22
C GLY A 89 7.10 2.04 -11.80
N THR A 90 6.36 1.33 -10.95
CA THR A 90 6.18 1.74 -9.54
C THR A 90 7.50 1.60 -8.78
N LYS A 91 8.16 2.74 -8.49
CA LYS A 91 9.26 2.83 -7.52
C LYS A 91 8.68 2.74 -6.10
N LEU A 92 9.19 1.81 -5.29
CA LEU A 92 8.80 1.55 -3.90
C LEU A 92 9.98 1.72 -2.96
#